data_AF-A0AAV6MIY6-F1
#
_entry.id   AF-A0AAV6MIY6-F1
#
_cell.length_a   1.000
_cell.length_b   1.000
_cell.length_c   1.000
_cell.angle_alpha   90.00
_cell.angle_beta   90.00
_cell.angle_gamma   90.00
#
_symmetry.space_group_name_H-M   'P 1'
#
loop_
_entity.id
_entity.type
_entity.pdbx_description
1 polymer ?
#
loop_
_entity_poly.entity_id
_entity_poly.type
_entity_poly.pdbx_seq_one_letter_code
_entity_poly.pdbx_strand_id
1 'polypeptide(L)'
;MAVAVAVAIAIADLIFLIILTTIPFSISQPTEKAPLPAADSCNGIFLSYSFNQGAKLPPNLTVLARQPYRFESTLSILNSGLQELKSWKVFVGFQHDEFLVSASGAVLADGNSIPGNVGNGTVFGGFPMSNLKTAIETAGDFTQMQVQVKLLGTQFGAAPPNNPMPSNISCQ
;
A
#
# COMPACT_ATOMS: atom_id res chain seq x y z
N MET A 1 62.15 -23.24 -20.80
CA MET A 1 61.28 -22.08 -21.08
C MET A 1 59.78 -22.42 -20.98
N ALA A 2 59.32 -23.58 -21.47
CA ALA A 2 57.89 -23.97 -21.44
C ALA A 2 57.26 -24.16 -20.03
N VAL A 3 58.03 -24.67 -19.06
CA VAL A 3 57.52 -24.95 -17.69
C VAL A 3 57.18 -23.66 -16.93
N ALA A 4 57.96 -22.60 -17.11
CA ALA A 4 57.73 -21.32 -16.44
C ALA A 4 56.46 -20.61 -16.95
N VAL A 5 56.12 -20.78 -18.24
CA VAL A 5 54.92 -20.20 -18.84
C VAL A 5 53.65 -20.88 -18.34
N ALA A 6 53.66 -22.21 -18.22
CA ALA A 6 52.52 -22.98 -17.69
C ALA A 6 52.23 -22.65 -16.21
N VAL A 7 53.28 -22.46 -15.41
CA VAL A 7 53.15 -22.05 -14.00
C VAL A 7 52.57 -20.64 -13.90
N ALA A 8 53.01 -19.69 -14.71
CA ALA A 8 52.47 -18.34 -14.72
C ALA A 8 50.98 -18.27 -15.08
N ILE A 9 50.53 -19.10 -16.03
CA ILE A 9 49.11 -19.18 -16.43
C ILE A 9 48.26 -19.75 -15.28
N ALA A 10 48.70 -20.84 -14.64
CA ALA A 10 47.97 -21.44 -13.53
C ALA A 10 47.84 -20.50 -12.31
N ILE A 11 48.86 -19.66 -12.06
CA ILE A 11 48.80 -18.65 -10.99
C ILE A 11 47.82 -17.54 -11.37
N ALA A 12 47.78 -17.11 -12.63
CA ALA A 12 46.84 -16.09 -13.11
C ALA A 12 45.38 -16.56 -13.02
N ASP A 13 45.10 -17.82 -13.37
CA ASP A 13 43.77 -18.42 -13.27
C ASP A 13 43.32 -18.57 -11.81
N LEU A 14 44.24 -18.92 -10.90
CA LEU A 14 43.95 -19.00 -9.47
C LEU A 14 43.64 -17.63 -8.86
N ILE A 15 44.36 -16.58 -9.27
CA ILE A 15 44.10 -15.20 -8.83
C ILE A 15 42.74 -14.72 -9.35
N PHE A 16 42.38 -15.03 -10.60
CA PHE A 16 41.09 -14.66 -11.18
C PHE A 16 39.91 -15.32 -10.45
N LEU A 17 40.05 -16.58 -10.04
CA LEU A 17 39.05 -17.30 -9.25
C LEU A 17 38.84 -16.69 -7.85
N ILE A 18 39.89 -16.18 -7.21
CA ILE A 18 39.78 -15.56 -5.87
C ILE A 18 39.01 -14.23 -5.95
N ILE A 19 39.24 -13.41 -6.98
CA ILE A 19 38.59 -12.09 -7.14
C ILE A 19 37.07 -12.22 -7.33
N LEU A 20 36.59 -13.30 -7.96
CA LEU A 20 35.15 -13.50 -8.20
C LEU A 20 34.35 -13.81 -6.92
N THR A 21 35.03 -14.28 -5.86
CA THR A 21 34.37 -14.67 -4.60
C THR A 21 34.23 -13.54 -3.58
N THR A 22 34.87 -12.38 -3.80
CA THR A 22 34.91 -11.27 -2.84
C THR A 22 33.98 -10.11 -3.20
N ILE A 23 33.07 -10.26 -4.16
CA ILE A 23 32.10 -9.20 -4.48
C ILE A 23 30.98 -9.26 -3.42
N PRO A 24 30.86 -8.28 -2.51
CA PRO A 24 29.70 -8.20 -1.64
C PRO A 24 28.49 -7.90 -2.54
N PHE A 25 27.61 -8.88 -2.71
CA PHE A 25 26.28 -8.63 -3.23
C PHE A 25 25.57 -7.74 -2.22
N SER A 26 25.55 -6.43 -2.47
CA SER A 26 24.64 -5.52 -1.79
C SER A 26 23.22 -5.89 -2.20
N ILE A 27 22.58 -6.73 -1.40
CA ILE A 27 21.13 -6.94 -1.47
C ILE A 27 20.51 -5.58 -1.15
N SER A 28 19.92 -4.95 -2.17
CA SER A 28 19.05 -3.79 -1.99
C SER A 28 17.85 -4.25 -1.16
N GLN A 29 17.92 -4.06 0.16
CA GLN A 29 16.78 -4.26 1.04
C GLN A 29 15.69 -3.27 0.61
N PRO A 30 14.43 -3.71 0.38
CA PRO A 30 13.34 -2.77 0.15
C PRO A 30 13.28 -1.78 1.30
N THR A 31 13.30 -0.49 0.97
CA THR A 31 13.16 0.61 1.92
C THR A 31 11.99 0.33 2.85
N GLU A 32 12.29 0.26 4.14
CA GLU A 32 11.33 0.08 5.22
C GLU A 32 10.25 1.16 5.11
N LYS A 33 9.10 0.77 4.56
CA LYS A 33 7.89 1.59 4.56
C LYS A 33 7.54 1.78 6.04
N ALA A 34 7.31 3.03 6.45
CA ALA A 34 6.93 3.40 7.81
C ALA A 34 5.97 2.36 8.43
N PRO A 35 6.14 1.99 9.72
CA PRO A 35 5.30 1.01 10.38
C PRO A 35 3.82 1.32 10.12
N LEU A 36 3.11 0.36 9.52
CA LEU A 36 1.66 0.47 9.37
C LEU A 36 1.05 0.74 10.76
N PRO A 37 0.08 1.65 10.89
CA PRO A 37 -0.65 1.87 12.13
C PRO A 37 -1.13 0.53 12.71
N ALA A 38 -0.92 0.37 14.03
CA ALA A 38 -0.99 -0.90 14.76
C ALA A 38 -2.21 -1.79 14.42
N ALA A 39 -1.92 -3.05 14.08
CA ALA A 39 -2.89 -4.10 13.77
C ALA A 39 -3.59 -4.71 15.01
N ASP A 40 -3.42 -4.15 16.20
CA ASP A 40 -3.82 -4.78 17.48
C ASP A 40 -5.34 -4.83 17.71
N SER A 41 -6.16 -4.11 16.94
CA SER A 41 -7.64 -4.17 17.06
C SER A 41 -8.31 -5.12 16.05
N CYS A 42 -7.54 -5.69 15.14
CA CYS A 42 -8.03 -6.39 13.95
C CYS A 42 -7.64 -7.87 14.02
N ASN A 43 -8.13 -8.64 15.00
CA ASN A 43 -7.77 -10.06 15.25
C ASN A 43 -7.62 -10.89 13.95
N GLY A 44 -6.39 -11.04 13.44
CA GLY A 44 -6.08 -11.77 12.20
C GLY A 44 -6.44 -11.04 10.89
N ILE A 45 -6.91 -9.80 10.92
CA ILE A 45 -7.20 -8.98 9.74
C ILE A 45 -6.04 -8.04 9.47
N PHE A 46 -5.46 -8.15 8.28
CA PHE A 46 -4.40 -7.27 7.83
C PHE A 46 -4.98 -6.11 7.01
N LEU A 47 -4.75 -4.89 7.47
CA LEU A 47 -5.11 -3.66 6.78
C LEU A 47 -3.87 -3.02 6.18
N SER A 48 -3.97 -2.53 4.95
CA SER A 48 -2.91 -1.72 4.36
C SER A 48 -3.43 -0.63 3.44
N TYR A 49 -2.66 0.44 3.33
CA TYR A 49 -2.95 1.56 2.44
C TYR A 49 -1.74 1.83 1.54
N SER A 50 -2.03 2.11 0.28
CA SER A 50 -1.02 2.51 -0.71
C SER A 50 -1.51 3.68 -1.51
N PHE A 51 -0.70 4.73 -1.58
CA PHE A 51 -0.88 5.80 -2.54
C PHE A 51 -0.34 5.32 -3.90
N ASN A 52 -1.14 5.44 -4.94
CA ASN A 52 -0.80 4.99 -6.30
C ASN A 52 -0.25 6.15 -7.14
N GLN A 53 -1.04 7.23 -7.26
CA GLN A 53 -0.67 8.38 -8.08
C GLN A 53 -1.43 9.63 -7.67
N GLY A 54 -0.87 10.78 -8.04
CA GLY A 54 -1.55 12.07 -7.89
C GLY A 54 -1.13 13.05 -8.95
N ALA A 55 -2.01 14.02 -9.20
CA ALA A 55 -1.80 15.04 -10.23
C ALA A 55 -2.41 16.37 -9.78
N LYS A 56 -1.77 17.48 -10.15
CA LYS A 56 -2.32 18.81 -9.90
C LYS A 56 -3.62 18.98 -10.68
N LEU A 57 -4.67 19.42 -10.00
CA LEU A 57 -5.95 19.73 -10.63
C LEU A 57 -6.09 21.24 -10.86
N PRO A 58 -6.76 21.67 -11.94
CA PRO A 58 -7.17 23.05 -12.08
C PRO A 58 -8.26 23.41 -11.04
N PRO A 59 -8.42 24.70 -10.71
CA PRO A 59 -7.57 25.82 -11.12
C PRO A 59 -6.23 25.85 -10.36
N ASN A 60 -5.26 26.58 -10.91
CA ASN A 60 -4.03 26.91 -10.18
C ASN A 60 -4.34 28.01 -9.16
N LEU A 61 -4.09 27.74 -7.88
CA LEU A 61 -4.31 28.69 -6.81
C LEU A 61 -3.00 29.33 -6.36
N THR A 62 -3.09 30.59 -5.93
CA THR A 62 -1.97 31.29 -5.27
C THR A 62 -1.71 30.74 -3.87
N VAL A 63 -2.77 30.31 -3.17
CA VAL A 63 -2.67 29.69 -1.83
C VAL A 63 -2.42 28.19 -1.99
N LEU A 64 -1.14 27.79 -1.92
CA LEU A 64 -0.71 26.40 -2.17
C LEU A 64 -1.36 25.37 -1.23
N ALA A 65 -1.61 25.72 0.03
CA ALA A 65 -2.29 24.85 1.00
C ALA A 65 -3.73 24.49 0.58
N ARG A 66 -4.35 25.27 -0.32
CA ARG A 66 -5.69 25.03 -0.86
C ARG A 66 -5.66 24.51 -2.29
N GLN A 67 -4.47 24.30 -2.89
CA GLN A 67 -4.36 23.78 -4.24
C GLN A 67 -4.92 22.36 -4.29
N PRO A 68 -5.91 22.07 -5.18
CA PRO A 68 -6.43 20.72 -5.34
C PRO A 68 -5.45 19.82 -6.09
N TYR A 69 -5.33 18.60 -5.61
CA TYR A 69 -4.61 17.50 -6.26
C TYR A 69 -5.51 16.27 -6.31
N ARG A 70 -5.50 15.58 -7.45
CA ARG A 70 -6.07 14.24 -7.57
C ARG A 70 -5.24 13.29 -6.71
N PHE A 71 -5.89 12.36 -6.05
CA PHE A 71 -5.24 11.18 -5.50
C PHE A 71 -5.93 9.91 -5.99
N GLU A 72 -5.12 8.89 -6.23
CA GLU A 72 -5.55 7.52 -6.39
C GLU A 72 -4.80 6.66 -5.37
N SER A 73 -5.55 5.84 -4.65
CA SER A 73 -5.02 5.01 -3.57
C SER A 73 -5.74 3.67 -3.52
N THR A 74 -5.09 2.67 -2.94
CA THR A 74 -5.65 1.34 -2.71
C THR A 74 -5.61 1.01 -1.22
N LEU A 75 -6.79 0.79 -0.63
CA LEU A 75 -6.96 0.21 0.70
C LEU A 75 -7.16 -1.30 0.54
N SER A 76 -6.34 -2.12 1.20
CA SER A 76 -6.47 -3.57 1.17
C SER A 76 -6.84 -4.11 2.54
N ILE A 77 -7.82 -5.02 2.56
CA ILE A 77 -8.29 -5.74 3.74
C ILE A 77 -8.12 -7.23 3.45
N LEU A 78 -7.35 -7.93 4.27
CA LEU A 78 -7.08 -9.36 4.14
C LEU A 78 -7.46 -10.09 5.43
N ASN A 79 -8.29 -11.12 5.33
CA ASN A 79 -8.56 -12.02 6.44
C ASN A 79 -7.50 -13.14 6.51
N SER A 80 -6.56 -13.00 7.44
CA SER A 80 -5.59 -14.03 7.83
C SER A 80 -5.96 -14.70 9.18
N GLY A 81 -7.18 -14.47 9.67
CA GLY A 81 -7.67 -15.00 10.93
C GLY A 81 -8.22 -16.42 10.82
N LEU A 82 -8.58 -16.97 11.98
CA LEU A 82 -9.22 -18.28 12.10
C LEU A 82 -10.75 -18.23 11.90
N GLN A 83 -11.32 -17.03 11.75
CA GLN A 83 -12.76 -16.80 11.67
C GLN A 83 -13.10 -15.95 10.46
N GLU A 84 -14.26 -16.18 9.85
CA GLU A 84 -14.78 -15.34 8.77
C GLU A 84 -14.99 -13.91 9.27
N LEU A 85 -14.52 -12.92 8.50
CA LEU A 85 -14.79 -11.51 8.77
C LEU A 85 -16.10 -11.13 8.09
N LYS A 86 -17.16 -10.94 8.89
CA LYS A 86 -18.50 -10.62 8.38
C LYS A 86 -18.77 -9.12 8.41
N SER A 87 -19.40 -8.62 7.36
CA SER A 87 -19.82 -7.21 7.24
C SER A 87 -18.72 -6.22 7.62
N TRP A 88 -17.53 -6.41 7.06
CA TRP A 88 -16.35 -5.67 7.48
C TRP A 88 -16.54 -4.16 7.35
N LYS A 89 -15.98 -3.44 8.32
CA LYS A 89 -15.90 -1.98 8.33
C LYS A 89 -14.48 -1.53 8.67
N VAL A 90 -13.98 -0.56 7.91
CA VAL A 90 -12.65 0.00 8.12
C VAL A 90 -12.73 1.52 8.10
N PHE A 91 -12.21 2.13 9.16
CA PHE A 91 -12.01 3.57 9.22
C PHE A 91 -10.72 3.95 8.50
N VAL A 92 -10.78 5.03 7.73
CA VAL A 92 -9.61 5.69 7.12
C VAL A 92 -9.61 7.13 7.57
N GLY A 93 -8.56 7.54 8.29
CA GLY A 93 -8.34 8.90 8.76
C GLY A 93 -7.73 9.78 7.67
N PHE A 94 -8.56 10.26 6.74
CA PHE A 94 -8.19 11.33 5.82
C PHE A 94 -7.80 12.60 6.59
N GLN A 95 -6.85 13.39 6.07
CA GLN A 95 -6.19 14.46 6.84
C GLN A 95 -5.81 15.72 6.03
N HIS A 96 -6.25 15.82 4.78
CA HIS A 96 -5.95 16.89 3.83
C HIS A 96 -7.23 17.48 3.21
N ASP A 97 -8.31 17.57 4.00
CA ASP A 97 -9.64 18.05 3.58
C ASP A 97 -10.19 17.30 2.35
N GLU A 98 -9.99 15.98 2.29
CA GLU A 98 -10.25 15.19 1.09
C GLU A 98 -11.74 15.16 0.69
N PHE A 99 -11.96 15.21 -0.63
CA PHE A 99 -13.22 14.83 -1.28
C PHE A 99 -13.04 13.48 -1.95
N LEU A 100 -13.88 12.51 -1.57
CA LEU A 100 -13.90 11.21 -2.21
C LEU A 100 -14.87 11.23 -3.39
N VAL A 101 -14.42 10.78 -4.56
CA VAL A 101 -15.20 10.73 -5.80
C VAL A 101 -15.67 9.31 -6.09
N SER A 102 -14.82 8.30 -5.87
CA SER A 102 -15.21 6.89 -6.00
C SER A 102 -14.47 5.98 -5.02
N ALA A 103 -15.13 4.91 -4.58
CA ALA A 103 -14.55 3.82 -3.79
C ALA A 103 -14.97 2.46 -4.37
N SER A 104 -14.23 1.95 -5.36
CA SER A 104 -14.57 0.66 -5.96
C SER A 104 -14.28 -0.47 -4.98
N GLY A 105 -15.27 -1.33 -4.69
CA GLY A 105 -15.14 -2.42 -3.71
C GLY A 105 -15.63 -2.07 -2.30
N ALA A 106 -16.18 -0.87 -2.10
CA ALA A 106 -16.77 -0.45 -0.84
C ALA A 106 -17.89 0.58 -1.03
N VAL A 107 -18.61 0.85 0.06
CA VAL A 107 -19.53 1.99 0.20
C VAL A 107 -19.19 2.75 1.48
N LEU A 108 -19.65 3.99 1.60
CA LEU A 108 -19.56 4.72 2.86
C LEU A 108 -20.57 4.15 3.85
N ALA A 109 -20.11 3.77 5.04
CA ALA A 109 -20.93 3.11 6.05
C ALA A 109 -21.90 4.07 6.76
N ASP A 110 -21.68 5.38 6.64
CA ASP A 110 -22.56 6.44 7.14
C ASP A 110 -23.78 6.70 6.22
N GLY A 111 -23.82 6.08 5.04
CA GLY A 111 -24.88 6.27 4.05
C GLY A 111 -24.76 7.55 3.23
N ASN A 112 -23.68 8.33 3.40
CA ASN A 112 -23.44 9.49 2.57
C ASN A 112 -23.13 9.09 1.12
N SER A 113 -23.49 9.97 0.20
CA SER A 113 -23.22 9.78 -1.22
C SER A 113 -21.84 10.30 -1.61
N ILE A 114 -21.21 9.64 -2.58
CA ILE A 114 -20.02 10.15 -3.28
C ILE A 114 -20.43 10.65 -4.67
N PRO A 115 -19.86 11.78 -5.16
CA PRO A 115 -18.76 12.54 -4.56
C PRO A 115 -19.12 13.31 -3.27
N GLY A 116 -18.26 13.26 -2.26
CA GLY A 116 -18.53 13.86 -0.94
C GLY A 116 -17.27 14.15 -0.11
N ASN A 117 -17.40 15.01 0.91
CA ASN A 117 -16.29 15.36 1.81
C ASN A 117 -16.05 14.23 2.82
N VAL A 118 -14.78 13.86 2.98
CA VAL A 118 -14.32 12.81 3.93
C VAL A 118 -13.14 13.27 4.79
N GLY A 119 -12.87 14.58 4.86
CA GLY A 119 -11.62 15.13 5.44
C GLY A 119 -11.42 14.89 6.93
N ASN A 120 -12.48 14.52 7.67
CA ASN A 120 -12.39 14.10 9.08
C ASN A 120 -12.26 12.58 9.24
N GLY A 121 -11.92 11.89 8.14
CA GLY A 121 -11.99 10.46 8.01
C GLY A 121 -13.39 9.94 7.69
N THR A 122 -13.46 8.69 7.26
CA THR A 122 -14.71 8.01 6.94
C THR A 122 -14.58 6.51 7.20
N VAL A 123 -15.73 5.84 7.32
CA VAL A 123 -15.80 4.39 7.49
C VAL A 123 -16.29 3.77 6.19
N PHE A 124 -15.49 2.86 5.64
CA PHE A 124 -15.86 2.04 4.49
C PHE A 124 -16.50 0.75 4.97
N GLY A 125 -17.59 0.34 4.32
CA GLY A 125 -18.19 -0.98 4.43
C GLY A 125 -18.09 -1.75 3.12
N GLY A 126 -17.96 -3.07 3.20
CA GLY A 126 -17.77 -3.90 2.02
C GLY A 126 -18.97 -3.98 1.09
N PHE A 127 -18.73 -3.77 -0.21
CA PHE A 127 -19.72 -3.95 -1.28
C PHE A 127 -19.04 -4.20 -2.64
N PRO A 128 -19.48 -5.20 -3.42
CA PRO A 128 -20.53 -6.18 -3.10
C PRO A 128 -20.03 -7.28 -2.13
N MET A 129 -18.72 -7.36 -1.88
CA MET A 129 -18.12 -8.36 -0.99
C MET A 129 -18.03 -7.81 0.43
N SER A 130 -19.07 -8.04 1.23
CA SER A 130 -19.15 -7.61 2.63
C SER A 130 -18.45 -8.55 3.60
N ASN A 131 -18.21 -9.80 3.19
CA ASN A 131 -17.59 -10.82 4.03
C ASN A 131 -16.30 -11.33 3.39
N LEU A 132 -15.30 -11.64 4.22
CA LEU A 132 -14.04 -12.25 3.81
C LEU A 132 -13.88 -13.59 4.53
N LYS A 133 -13.77 -14.66 3.75
CA LYS A 133 -13.57 -16.01 4.27
C LYS A 133 -12.16 -16.20 4.81
N THR A 134 -11.97 -17.28 5.57
CA THR A 134 -10.65 -17.66 6.08
C THR A 134 -9.82 -18.37 5.01
N ALA A 135 -8.50 -18.45 5.20
CA ALA A 135 -7.63 -19.29 4.39
C ALA A 135 -7.96 -20.79 4.50
N ILE A 136 -8.54 -21.22 5.63
CA ILE A 136 -8.94 -22.61 5.89
C ILE A 136 -10.10 -23.00 4.97
N GLU A 137 -11.15 -22.18 4.90
CA GLU A 137 -12.34 -22.45 4.09
C GLU A 137 -12.09 -22.32 2.58
N THR A 138 -11.07 -21.55 2.21
CA THR A 138 -10.79 -21.17 0.82
C THR A 138 -9.56 -21.85 0.24
N ALA A 139 -8.88 -22.70 1.01
CA ALA A 139 -7.58 -23.27 0.65
C ALA A 139 -6.55 -22.21 0.19
N GLY A 140 -6.59 -21.00 0.77
CA GLY A 140 -5.65 -19.92 0.44
C GLY A 140 -6.08 -19.02 -0.73
N ASP A 141 -7.32 -19.09 -1.21
CA ASP A 141 -7.80 -18.25 -2.32
C ASP A 141 -8.01 -16.78 -1.91
N PHE A 142 -7.05 -15.92 -2.30
CA PHE A 142 -7.07 -14.47 -2.08
C PHE A 142 -8.32 -13.77 -2.61
N THR A 143 -8.99 -14.28 -3.64
CA THR A 143 -10.19 -13.67 -4.19
C THR A 143 -11.40 -13.75 -3.24
N GLN A 144 -11.33 -14.61 -2.23
CA GLN A 144 -12.38 -14.82 -1.24
C GLN A 144 -12.00 -14.35 0.18
N MET A 145 -10.71 -14.12 0.44
CA MET A 145 -10.21 -13.63 1.74
C MET A 145 -9.73 -12.19 1.72
N GLN A 146 -9.58 -11.57 0.55
CA GLN A 146 -9.10 -10.20 0.39
C GLN A 146 -10.08 -9.36 -0.42
N VAL A 147 -10.15 -8.09 -0.06
CA VAL A 147 -10.73 -7.04 -0.92
C VAL A 147 -9.74 -5.90 -1.06
N GLN A 148 -9.71 -5.30 -2.26
CA GLN A 148 -8.96 -4.10 -2.56
C GLN A 148 -9.95 -3.00 -2.94
N VAL A 149 -9.99 -1.95 -2.12
CA VAL A 149 -10.81 -0.78 -2.34
C VAL A 149 -9.99 0.26 -3.10
N LYS A 150 -10.38 0.52 -4.35
CA LYS A 150 -9.73 1.57 -5.17
C LYS A 150 -10.40 2.90 -4.90
N LEU A 151 -9.64 3.81 -4.31
CA LEU A 151 -10.07 5.14 -3.92
C LEU A 151 -9.61 6.15 -4.97
N LEU A 152 -10.54 7.00 -5.38
CA LEU A 152 -10.26 8.16 -6.21
C LEU A 152 -10.87 9.37 -5.54
N GLY A 153 -10.09 10.44 -5.42
CA GLY A 153 -10.58 11.70 -4.90
C GLY A 153 -9.69 12.89 -5.18
N THR A 154 -10.00 13.96 -4.48
CA THR A 154 -9.26 15.22 -4.44
C THR A 154 -8.80 15.48 -3.02
N GLN A 155 -7.60 15.99 -2.86
CA GLN A 155 -7.03 16.45 -1.60
C GLN A 155 -6.44 17.85 -1.79
N PHE A 156 -6.18 18.55 -0.69
CA PHE A 156 -5.68 19.92 -0.74
C PHE A 156 -4.28 20.04 -0.14
N GLY A 157 -3.42 20.83 -0.79
CA GLY A 157 -2.08 21.15 -0.27
C GLY A 157 -1.03 20.04 -0.37
N ALA A 158 -1.40 18.81 -0.73
CA ALA A 158 -0.49 17.69 -0.90
C ALA A 158 0.03 17.57 -2.34
N ALA A 159 1.03 18.41 -2.66
CA ALA A 159 1.69 18.43 -3.97
C ALA A 159 2.63 17.23 -4.19
N PRO A 160 2.63 16.59 -5.38
CA PRO A 160 3.65 15.60 -5.74
C PRO A 160 5.08 16.19 -5.60
N PRO A 161 6.07 15.41 -5.13
CA PRO A 161 6.05 13.96 -4.91
C PRO A 161 5.55 13.54 -3.52
N ASN A 162 4.92 14.42 -2.74
CA ASN A 162 4.38 14.02 -1.44
C ASN A 162 3.31 12.95 -1.63
N ASN A 163 3.47 11.85 -0.90
CA ASN A 163 2.53 10.73 -0.87
C ASN A 163 1.60 10.93 0.34
N PRO A 164 0.38 11.45 0.15
CA PRO A 164 -0.59 11.67 1.20
C PRO A 164 -1.04 10.31 1.73
N MET A 165 -0.63 10.03 2.96
CA MET A 165 -1.09 8.86 3.69
C MET A 165 -2.19 9.31 4.66
N PRO A 166 -3.14 8.42 4.98
CA PRO A 166 -4.08 8.67 6.07
C PRO A 166 -3.34 8.73 7.41
N SER A 167 -3.91 9.44 8.39
CA SER A 167 -3.38 9.52 9.76
C SER A 167 -3.40 8.15 10.44
N ASN A 168 -4.43 7.36 10.17
CA ASN A 168 -4.63 6.01 10.69
C ASN A 168 -5.60 5.22 9.82
N ILE A 169 -5.49 3.90 9.92
CA ILE A 169 -6.48 2.94 9.43
C ILE A 169 -6.79 1.97 10.58
N SER A 170 -8.06 1.62 10.78
CA SER A 170 -8.46 0.72 11.85
C SER A 170 -9.75 -0.03 11.53
N CYS A 171 -9.90 -1.23 12.09
CA CYS A 171 -11.18 -1.93 12.09
C CYS A 171 -12.20 -1.19 12.95
N GLN A 172 -13.49 -1.33 12.59
CA GLN A 172 -14.65 -0.80 13.31
C GLN A 172 -15.58 -1.95 13.73
#